data_AF-A0A6I5REH3-F1
#
_entry.id   AF-A0A6I5REH3-F1
#
_cell.length_a   1.000
_cell.length_b   1.000
_cell.length_c   1.000
_cell.angle_alpha   90.00
_cell.angle_beta   90.00
_cell.angle_gamma   90.00
#
_symmetry.space_group_name_H-M   'P 1'
#
loop_
_entity.id
_entity.type
_entity.pdbx_description
1 polymer ?
#
loop_
_entity_poly.entity_id
_entity_poly.type
_entity_poly.pdbx_seq_one_letter_code
_entity_poly.pdbx_strand_id
1 'polypeptide(L)'
;MSNREAYDYRFLRSGELEFRSRGGRYRIISGCSVLGIFEFEERLEEIRAIAREAPDSLSVGELYRQDERFRYLCDRILTLNGIDLDWITPREMSWLIFSRIEGDRIVEAPLQTLNKPPKPRHPSGDSKGGLTDRVALIAAIATHCNGNLDLAYEIAASRPAAEMLAVMEELCWLRKSPKQRREAEFKDWGKGERKKLRAMRGAINRNSGEK
;
A
#
# COMPACT_ATOMS: atom_id res chain seq x y z
N MET A 1 -29.48 -12.66 2.98
CA MET A 1 -29.27 -12.04 1.65
C MET A 1 -27.83 -11.57 1.57
N SER A 2 -26.95 -12.33 0.91
CA SER A 2 -25.54 -11.99 0.73
C SER A 2 -25.41 -11.15 -0.54
N ASN A 3 -25.46 -9.83 -0.40
CA ASN A 3 -25.29 -8.89 -1.49
C ASN A 3 -23.78 -8.77 -1.81
N ARG A 4 -23.18 -9.86 -2.32
CA ARG A 4 -21.79 -9.87 -2.83
C ARG A 4 -21.77 -9.29 -4.24
N GLU A 5 -22.03 -7.99 -4.35
CA GLU A 5 -21.47 -7.25 -5.47
C GLU A 5 -19.98 -7.08 -5.16
N ALA A 6 -19.16 -8.01 -5.65
CA ALA A 6 -17.73 -7.78 -5.71
C ALA A 6 -17.53 -6.52 -6.57
N TYR A 7 -16.93 -5.47 -6.00
CA TYR A 7 -16.52 -4.31 -6.80
C TYR A 7 -15.65 -4.83 -7.94
N ASP A 8 -15.91 -4.33 -9.15
CA ASP A 8 -15.18 -4.77 -10.33
C ASP A 8 -13.86 -4.02 -10.40
N TYR A 9 -12.81 -4.67 -9.88
CA TYR A 9 -11.45 -4.16 -9.87
C TYR A 9 -10.42 -5.26 -10.01
N ARG A 10 -9.21 -4.88 -10.40
CA ARG A 10 -8.03 -5.74 -10.37
C ARG A 10 -6.76 -4.91 -10.26
N PHE A 11 -5.74 -5.51 -9.67
CA PHE A 11 -4.37 -5.00 -9.80
C PHE A 11 -3.77 -5.53 -11.10
N LEU A 12 -3.26 -4.61 -11.92
CA LEU A 12 -2.56 -4.94 -13.14
C LEU A 12 -1.16 -5.47 -12.84
N ARG A 13 -0.52 -6.11 -13.82
CA ARG A 13 0.88 -6.57 -13.68
C ARG A 13 1.86 -5.41 -13.48
N SER A 14 1.50 -4.20 -13.92
CA SER A 14 2.23 -2.96 -13.67
C SER A 14 2.20 -2.54 -12.19
N GLY A 15 1.31 -3.10 -11.38
CA GLY A 15 1.08 -2.67 -9.99
C GLY A 15 -0.04 -1.64 -9.86
N GLU A 16 -0.56 -1.14 -10.98
CA GLU A 16 -1.66 -0.17 -11.02
C GLU A 16 -2.99 -0.82 -10.62
N LEU A 17 -3.90 -0.02 -10.07
CA LEU A 17 -5.26 -0.42 -9.79
C LEU A 17 -6.17 -0.04 -10.96
N GLU A 18 -6.80 -1.03 -11.57
CA GLU A 18 -7.90 -0.82 -12.50
C GLU A 18 -9.23 -1.07 -11.77
N PHE A 19 -10.18 -0.14 -11.88
CA PHE A 19 -11.52 -0.29 -11.31
C PHE A 19 -12.58 0.33 -12.21
N ARG A 20 -13.81 -0.18 -12.11
CA ARG A 20 -14.97 0.37 -12.81
C ARG A 20 -15.53 1.58 -12.04
N SER A 21 -15.55 2.74 -12.68
CA SER A 21 -16.15 3.98 -12.15
C SER A 21 -17.68 3.92 -12.10
N ARG A 22 -18.31 4.87 -11.38
CA ARG A 22 -19.76 5.09 -11.30
C ARG A 22 -20.44 5.16 -12.67
N GLY A 23 -19.78 5.77 -13.66
CA GLY A 23 -20.27 5.86 -15.04
C GLY A 23 -20.11 4.59 -15.88
N GLY A 24 -19.65 3.49 -15.27
CA GLY A 24 -19.42 2.21 -15.91
C GLY A 24 -18.13 2.10 -16.72
N ARG A 25 -17.28 3.14 -16.74
CA ARG A 25 -15.98 3.15 -17.45
C ARG A 25 -14.87 2.63 -16.55
N TYR A 26 -13.93 1.86 -17.10
CA TYR A 26 -12.72 1.47 -16.37
C TYR A 26 -11.74 2.65 -16.26
N ARG A 27 -11.14 2.77 -15.08
CA ARG A 27 -10.12 3.77 -14.73
C ARG A 27 -8.90 3.04 -14.20
N ILE A 28 -7.72 3.53 -14.53
CA ILE A 28 -6.44 3.01 -14.07
C ILE A 28 -5.76 4.09 -13.24
N ILE A 29 -5.27 3.73 -12.06
CA ILE A 29 -4.51 4.62 -11.19
C ILE A 29 -3.25 3.92 -10.68
N SER A 30 -2.17 4.69 -10.52
CA SER A 30 -0.84 4.15 -10.22
C SER A 30 -0.41 4.38 -8.76
N GLY A 31 -1.26 5.01 -7.94
CA GLY A 31 -1.00 5.33 -6.53
C GLY A 31 -0.47 6.74 -6.33
N CYS A 32 0.01 7.04 -5.12
CA CYS A 32 0.56 8.33 -4.76
C CYS A 32 1.99 8.50 -5.27
N SER A 33 2.37 9.75 -5.55
CA SER A 33 3.78 10.11 -5.70
C SER A 33 4.56 9.94 -4.39
N VAL A 34 5.88 10.07 -4.42
CA VAL A 34 6.70 10.03 -3.19
C VAL A 34 6.30 11.12 -2.21
N LEU A 35 5.94 12.30 -2.69
CA LEU A 35 5.42 13.35 -1.80
C LEU A 35 4.01 13.03 -1.33
N GLY A 36 3.18 12.50 -2.23
CA GLY A 36 1.78 12.18 -1.95
C GLY A 36 1.63 11.05 -0.93
N ILE A 37 2.53 10.07 -0.89
CA ILE A 37 2.42 8.95 0.04
C ILE A 37 2.60 9.40 1.50
N PHE A 38 3.41 10.43 1.75
CA PHE A 38 3.57 10.98 3.10
C PHE A 38 2.31 11.66 3.59
N GLU A 39 1.70 12.47 2.73
CA GLU A 39 0.43 13.10 3.04
C GLU A 39 -0.69 12.03 3.16
N PHE A 40 -0.68 11.02 2.31
CA PHE A 40 -1.63 9.91 2.36
C PHE A 40 -1.63 9.22 3.73
N GLU A 41 -0.45 8.89 4.27
CA GLU A 41 -0.33 8.27 5.59
C GLU A 41 -0.84 9.17 6.72
N GLU A 42 -0.48 10.45 6.70
CA GLU A 42 -0.92 11.44 7.69
C GLU A 42 -2.45 11.57 7.70
N ARG A 43 -3.06 11.76 6.52
CA ARG A 43 -4.51 11.90 6.39
C ARG A 43 -5.25 10.61 6.75
N LEU A 44 -4.66 9.45 6.47
CA LEU A 44 -5.25 8.16 6.85
C LEU A 44 -5.27 7.98 8.37
N GLU A 45 -4.23 8.41 9.08
CA GLU A 45 -4.23 8.41 10.56
C GLU A 45 -5.26 9.38 11.15
N GLU A 46 -5.42 10.57 10.56
CA GLU A 46 -6.48 11.51 10.97
C GLU A 46 -7.88 10.92 10.74
N ILE A 47 -8.12 10.30 9.59
CA ILE A 47 -9.38 9.59 9.30
C ILE A 47 -9.64 8.50 10.34
N ARG A 48 -8.60 7.72 10.69
CA ARG A 48 -8.70 6.68 11.73
C ARG A 48 -8.96 7.26 13.11
N ALA A 49 -8.47 8.46 13.42
CA ALA A 49 -8.75 9.14 14.68
C ALA A 49 -10.23 9.56 14.74
N ILE A 50 -10.72 10.25 13.70
CA ILE A 50 -12.14 10.65 13.62
C ILE A 50 -13.06 9.42 13.67
N ALA A 51 -12.74 8.36 12.92
CA ALA A 51 -13.56 7.14 12.92
C ALA A 51 -13.58 6.42 14.27
N ARG A 52 -12.55 6.57 15.11
CA ARG A 52 -12.51 6.00 16.47
C ARG A 52 -13.34 6.80 17.48
N GLU A 53 -13.48 8.10 17.24
CA GLU A 53 -14.24 9.02 18.10
C GLU A 53 -15.72 9.10 17.69
N ALA A 54 -16.05 8.66 16.47
CA ALA A 54 -17.41 8.65 15.96
C ALA A 54 -18.29 7.63 16.72
N PRO A 55 -19.59 7.93 16.92
CA PRO A 55 -20.55 6.97 17.45
C PRO A 55 -20.61 5.69 16.61
N ASP A 56 -20.64 4.52 17.25
CA ASP A 56 -20.75 3.21 16.59
C ASP A 56 -22.01 3.06 15.70
N SER A 57 -23.02 3.91 15.94
CA SER A 57 -24.25 3.95 15.14
C SER A 57 -24.07 4.62 13.78
N LEU A 58 -23.01 5.40 13.56
CA LEU A 58 -22.76 6.07 12.29
C LEU A 58 -21.97 5.17 11.34
N SER A 59 -22.55 4.92 10.18
CA SER A 59 -21.81 4.30 9.08
C SER A 59 -20.76 5.28 8.51
N VAL A 60 -19.70 4.74 7.88
CA VAL A 60 -18.70 5.54 7.16
C VAL A 60 -19.34 6.49 6.14
N GLY A 61 -20.40 6.03 5.45
CA GLY A 61 -21.13 6.86 4.48
C GLY A 61 -21.96 7.97 5.12
N GLU A 62 -22.38 7.83 6.38
CA GLU A 62 -23.01 8.92 7.14
C GLU A 62 -21.97 9.90 7.67
N LEU A 63 -20.85 9.39 8.20
CA LEU A 63 -19.74 10.22 8.64
C LEU A 63 -19.20 11.09 7.51
N TYR A 64 -19.03 10.54 6.31
CA TYR A 64 -18.65 11.29 5.11
C TYR A 64 -19.67 12.36 4.68
N ARG A 65 -20.97 12.16 4.96
CA ARG A 65 -22.00 13.16 4.63
C ARG A 65 -22.07 14.28 5.68
N GLN A 66 -21.90 13.93 6.95
CA GLN A 66 -22.19 14.81 8.08
C GLN A 66 -20.94 15.54 8.62
N ASP A 67 -19.77 14.90 8.57
CA ASP A 67 -18.51 15.47 9.05
C ASP A 67 -17.69 16.03 7.87
N GLU A 68 -17.61 17.37 7.81
CA GLU A 68 -16.90 18.08 6.74
C GLU A 68 -15.39 17.79 6.73
N ARG A 69 -14.78 17.64 7.91
CA ARG A 69 -13.35 17.33 8.01
C ARG A 69 -13.09 15.91 7.54
N PHE A 70 -13.89 14.95 7.96
CA PHE A 70 -13.79 13.56 7.51
C PHE A 70 -13.93 13.45 5.99
N ARG A 71 -14.92 14.16 5.42
CA ARG A 71 -15.11 14.25 3.97
C ARG A 71 -13.88 14.81 3.26
N TYR A 72 -13.38 15.96 3.72
CA TYR A 72 -12.18 16.60 3.17
C TYR A 72 -10.97 15.65 3.16
N LEU A 73 -10.74 14.92 4.27
CA LEU A 73 -9.61 13.99 4.36
C LEU A 73 -9.77 12.81 3.38
N CYS A 74 -10.98 12.26 3.25
CA CYS A 74 -11.25 11.19 2.29
C CYS A 74 -11.03 11.68 0.85
N ASP A 75 -11.56 12.85 0.50
CA ASP A 75 -11.43 13.46 -0.82
C ASP A 75 -9.96 13.76 -1.15
N ARG A 76 -9.19 14.19 -0.15
CA ARG A 76 -7.75 14.43 -0.29
C ARG A 76 -7.00 13.13 -0.58
N ILE A 77 -7.29 12.04 0.13
CA ILE A 77 -6.71 10.72 -0.14
C ILE A 77 -6.99 10.27 -1.58
N LEU A 78 -8.22 10.45 -2.06
CA LEU A 78 -8.59 10.08 -3.43
C LEU A 78 -7.81 10.91 -4.45
N THR A 79 -7.74 12.22 -4.23
CA THR A 79 -7.01 13.15 -5.10
C THR A 79 -5.51 12.84 -5.15
N LEU A 80 -4.89 12.48 -4.02
CA LEU A 80 -3.49 12.07 -3.96
C LEU A 80 -3.17 10.84 -4.82
N ASN A 81 -4.18 10.00 -5.09
CA ASN A 81 -4.08 8.82 -5.95
C ASN A 81 -4.54 9.09 -7.39
N GLY A 82 -4.81 10.34 -7.75
CA GLY A 82 -5.29 10.72 -9.08
C GLY A 82 -6.74 10.30 -9.37
N ILE A 83 -7.55 10.09 -8.32
CA ILE A 83 -8.97 9.76 -8.47
C ILE A 83 -9.77 11.04 -8.44
N ASP A 84 -10.48 11.29 -9.55
CA ASP A 84 -11.51 12.33 -9.63
C ASP A 84 -12.76 11.88 -8.85
N LEU A 85 -13.26 12.77 -8.00
CA LEU A 85 -14.38 12.49 -7.10
C LEU A 85 -15.68 12.18 -7.86
N ASP A 86 -15.84 12.68 -9.08
CA ASP A 86 -17.01 12.39 -9.92
C ASP A 86 -17.03 10.95 -10.44
N TRP A 87 -15.90 10.24 -10.37
CA TRP A 87 -15.80 8.85 -10.81
C TRP A 87 -16.36 7.85 -9.80
N ILE A 88 -16.57 8.27 -8.56
CA ILE A 88 -16.91 7.35 -7.47
C ILE A 88 -18.11 7.82 -6.64
N THR A 89 -18.74 6.87 -5.99
CA THR A 89 -19.78 7.06 -4.98
C THR A 89 -19.17 6.98 -3.57
N PRO A 90 -19.87 7.47 -2.52
CA PRO A 90 -19.42 7.27 -1.14
C PRO A 90 -19.20 5.80 -0.78
N ARG A 91 -19.95 4.89 -1.41
CA ARG A 91 -19.80 3.44 -1.25
C ARG A 91 -18.47 2.95 -1.85
N GLU A 92 -18.12 3.39 -3.05
CA GLU A 92 -16.82 3.06 -3.69
C GLU A 92 -15.65 3.71 -2.96
N MET A 93 -15.79 4.96 -2.50
CA MET A 93 -14.82 5.63 -1.64
C MET A 93 -14.53 4.79 -0.38
N SER A 94 -15.59 4.33 0.29
CA SER A 94 -15.45 3.51 1.49
C SER A 94 -14.67 2.22 1.20
N TRP A 95 -14.93 1.59 0.06
CA TRP A 95 -14.20 0.41 -0.37
C TRP A 95 -12.73 0.69 -0.72
N LEU A 96 -12.44 1.81 -1.39
CA LEU A 96 -11.09 2.20 -1.82
C LEU A 96 -10.17 2.52 -0.64
N ILE A 97 -10.71 3.17 0.40
CA ILE A 97 -9.92 3.72 1.52
C ILE A 97 -9.89 2.79 2.73
N PHE A 98 -11.00 2.12 3.07
CA PHE A 98 -11.14 1.42 4.35
C PHE A 98 -10.99 -0.09 4.21
N SER A 99 -10.22 -0.67 5.12
CA SER A 99 -10.08 -2.13 5.23
C SER A 99 -11.39 -2.74 5.72
N ARG A 100 -11.69 -3.96 5.28
CA ARG A 100 -12.91 -4.67 5.65
C ARG A 100 -12.61 -6.02 6.27
N ILE A 101 -13.52 -6.48 7.12
CA ILE A 101 -13.43 -7.82 7.71
C ILE A 101 -14.26 -8.77 6.85
N GLU A 102 -13.63 -9.80 6.29
CA GLU A 102 -14.27 -10.89 5.56
C GLU A 102 -14.04 -12.21 6.32
N GLY A 103 -15.05 -12.64 7.09
CA GLY A 103 -14.89 -13.76 8.02
C GLY A 103 -13.84 -13.43 9.09
N ASP A 104 -12.82 -14.26 9.22
CA ASP A 104 -11.73 -14.05 10.19
C ASP A 104 -10.54 -13.25 9.62
N ARG A 105 -10.68 -12.65 8.43
CA ARG A 105 -9.57 -11.96 7.74
C ARG A 105 -9.84 -10.49 7.57
N ILE A 106 -8.81 -9.68 7.83
CA ILE A 106 -8.78 -8.27 7.43
C ILE A 106 -8.32 -8.21 5.98
N VAL A 107 -9.20 -7.75 5.11
CA VAL A 107 -8.90 -7.42 3.71
C VAL A 107 -8.54 -5.95 3.66
N GLU A 108 -7.28 -5.67 3.34
CA GLU A 108 -6.78 -4.31 3.23
C GLU A 108 -7.42 -3.56 2.07
N ALA A 109 -7.64 -2.26 2.26
CA ALA A 109 -8.21 -1.41 1.23
C ALA A 109 -7.31 -1.35 -0.02
N PRO A 110 -7.87 -1.22 -1.24
CA PRO A 110 -7.11 -1.12 -2.47
C PRO A 110 -6.08 0.00 -2.45
N LEU A 111 -6.42 1.20 -1.98
CA LEU A 111 -5.47 2.32 -1.96
C LEU A 111 -4.36 2.14 -0.92
N GLN A 112 -4.65 1.49 0.20
CA GLN A 112 -3.61 1.12 1.16
C GLN A 112 -2.66 0.07 0.56
N THR A 113 -3.19 -0.88 -0.20
CA THR A 113 -2.40 -1.90 -0.90
C THR A 113 -1.55 -1.28 -2.02
N LEU A 114 -2.15 -0.39 -2.82
CA LEU A 114 -1.52 0.28 -3.95
C LEU A 114 -0.32 1.14 -3.54
N ASN A 115 -0.42 1.78 -2.36
CA ASN A 115 0.64 2.63 -1.82
C ASN A 115 1.68 1.86 -1.00
N LYS A 116 1.55 0.55 -0.84
CA LYS A 116 2.61 -0.23 -0.20
C LYS A 116 3.75 -0.53 -1.16
N PRO A 117 5.00 -0.57 -0.66
CA PRO A 117 6.10 -1.10 -1.44
C PRO A 117 5.73 -2.49 -1.97
N PRO A 118 6.02 -2.83 -3.23
CA PRO A 118 5.94 -4.21 -3.66
C PRO A 118 6.85 -5.06 -2.77
N LYS A 119 6.47 -6.32 -2.55
CA LYS A 119 7.37 -7.23 -1.83
C LYS A 119 8.71 -7.26 -2.56
N PRO A 120 9.83 -7.07 -1.86
CA PRO A 120 11.12 -6.99 -2.51
C PRO A 120 11.36 -8.30 -3.27
N ARG A 121 11.79 -8.19 -4.53
CA ARG A 121 12.10 -9.35 -5.39
C ARG A 121 13.30 -10.14 -4.90
N HIS A 122 14.17 -9.47 -4.15
CA HIS A 122 15.36 -10.06 -3.54
C HIS A 122 15.24 -10.03 -2.03
N PRO A 123 15.93 -10.95 -1.32
CA PRO A 123 15.94 -10.93 0.12
C PRO A 123 16.34 -9.55 0.63
N SER A 124 15.41 -8.91 1.33
CA SER A 124 15.75 -7.84 2.24
C SER A 124 16.70 -8.46 3.26
N GLY A 125 18.01 -8.26 3.06
CA GLY A 125 18.96 -8.42 4.14
C GLY A 125 18.45 -7.62 5.33
N ASP A 126 18.84 -7.97 6.56
CA ASP A 126 18.49 -7.19 7.75
C ASP A 126 19.15 -5.80 7.68
N SER A 127 18.75 -4.96 6.73
CA SER A 127 18.96 -3.54 6.73
C SER A 127 18.00 -3.00 7.77
N LYS A 128 18.48 -2.99 9.03
CA LYS A 128 17.99 -2.11 10.09
C LYS A 128 18.02 -0.62 9.68
N GLY A 129 18.57 -0.28 8.50
CA GLY A 129 18.44 1.01 7.83
C GLY A 129 17.92 0.84 6.40
N GLY A 130 16.76 0.20 6.23
CA GLY A 130 16.00 0.35 4.99
C GLY A 130 15.77 1.84 4.72
N LEU A 131 15.55 2.22 3.47
CA LEU A 131 15.08 3.54 3.05
C LEU A 131 13.65 3.81 3.57
N THR A 132 13.40 3.55 4.86
CA THR A 132 12.16 3.81 5.57
C THR A 132 12.07 5.26 6.01
N ASP A 133 13.20 5.97 6.04
CA ASP A 133 13.24 7.38 6.41
C ASP A 133 13.09 8.26 5.17
N ARG A 134 12.14 9.20 5.25
CA ARG A 134 11.68 10.11 4.18
C ARG A 134 12.85 10.89 3.58
N VAL A 135 13.81 11.26 4.43
CA VAL A 135 15.02 11.98 4.07
C VAL A 135 15.98 11.10 3.27
N ALA A 136 16.08 9.81 3.59
CA ALA A 136 16.95 8.89 2.88
C ALA A 136 16.52 8.69 1.42
N LEU A 137 15.20 8.66 1.16
CA LEU A 137 14.66 8.46 -0.18
C LEU A 137 14.95 9.66 -1.09
N ILE A 138 14.63 10.86 -0.62
CA ILE A 138 14.92 12.11 -1.35
C ILE A 138 16.43 12.30 -1.52
N ALA A 139 17.24 12.06 -0.47
CA ALA A 139 18.69 12.18 -0.55
C ALA A 139 19.30 11.18 -1.55
N ALA A 140 18.77 9.96 -1.63
CA ALA A 140 19.24 8.97 -2.59
C ALA A 140 18.84 9.34 -4.03
N ILE A 141 17.63 9.88 -4.26
CA ILE A 141 17.24 10.42 -5.58
C ILE A 141 18.17 11.60 -5.96
N ALA A 142 18.44 12.52 -5.02
CA ALA A 142 19.34 13.65 -5.24
C ALA A 142 20.78 13.21 -5.57
N THR A 143 21.27 12.16 -4.92
CA THR A 143 22.58 11.57 -5.23
C THR A 143 22.64 11.05 -6.67
N HIS A 144 21.53 10.48 -7.17
CA HIS A 144 21.41 10.04 -8.56
C HIS A 144 21.22 11.19 -9.56
N CYS A 145 20.79 12.36 -9.09
CA CYS A 145 20.67 13.58 -9.88
C CYS A 145 21.93 14.46 -9.81
N ASN A 146 23.10 13.89 -9.48
CA ASN A 146 24.37 14.61 -9.30
C ASN A 146 24.28 15.79 -8.31
N GLY A 147 23.45 15.66 -7.27
CA GLY A 147 23.22 16.71 -6.28
C GLY A 147 22.20 17.77 -6.69
N ASN A 148 21.57 17.65 -7.86
CA ASN A 148 20.48 18.55 -8.27
C ASN A 148 19.20 18.19 -7.49
N LEU A 149 18.90 18.98 -6.45
CA LEU A 149 17.74 18.80 -5.59
C LEU A 149 16.41 19.10 -6.30
N ASP A 150 16.39 20.08 -7.20
CA ASP A 150 15.18 20.46 -7.93
C ASP A 150 14.76 19.32 -8.86
N LEU A 151 15.71 18.76 -9.60
CA LEU A 151 15.46 17.58 -10.45
C LEU A 151 15.03 16.36 -9.62
N ALA A 152 15.65 16.16 -8.45
CA ALA A 152 15.26 15.07 -7.56
C ALA A 152 13.82 15.24 -7.02
N TYR A 153 13.44 16.46 -6.72
CA TYR A 153 12.09 16.81 -6.29
C TYR A 153 11.07 16.59 -7.43
N GLU A 154 11.38 17.03 -8.65
CA GLU A 154 10.53 16.79 -9.83
C GLU A 154 10.30 15.30 -10.09
N ILE A 155 11.35 14.48 -9.99
CA ILE A 155 11.23 13.03 -10.16
C ILE A 155 10.38 12.43 -9.02
N ALA A 156 10.61 12.83 -7.77
CA ALA A 156 9.83 12.37 -6.61
C ALA A 156 8.34 12.76 -6.70
N ALA A 157 8.04 13.92 -7.27
CA ALA A 157 6.67 14.42 -7.43
C ALA A 157 5.91 13.76 -8.60
N SER A 158 6.62 13.29 -9.63
CA SER A 158 6.03 12.84 -10.90
C SER A 158 5.83 11.33 -11.04
N ARG A 159 6.36 10.52 -10.11
CA ARG A 159 6.36 9.05 -10.20
C ARG A 159 5.72 8.40 -8.98
N PRO A 160 5.02 7.25 -9.14
CA PRO A 160 4.49 6.50 -8.01
C PRO A 160 5.59 6.08 -7.03
N ALA A 161 5.34 6.29 -5.73
CA ALA A 161 6.31 6.00 -4.68
C ALA A 161 6.73 4.53 -4.67
N ALA A 162 5.76 3.62 -4.88
CA ALA A 162 5.99 2.18 -4.91
C ALA A 162 6.97 1.76 -6.03
N GLU A 163 6.87 2.37 -7.21
CA GLU A 163 7.78 2.12 -8.33
C GLU A 163 9.19 2.62 -8.02
N MET A 164 9.32 3.84 -7.50
CA MET A 164 10.62 4.43 -7.17
C MET A 164 11.34 3.59 -6.11
N LEU A 165 10.62 3.15 -5.09
CA LEU A 165 11.20 2.30 -4.05
C LEU A 165 11.65 0.94 -4.61
N ALA A 166 10.88 0.32 -5.51
CA ALA A 166 11.27 -0.92 -6.15
C ALA A 166 12.57 -0.80 -6.95
N VAL A 167 12.72 0.29 -7.72
CA VAL A 167 13.96 0.58 -8.47
C VAL A 167 15.13 0.79 -7.52
N MET A 168 14.93 1.50 -6.41
CA MET A 168 16.00 1.76 -5.45
C MET A 168 16.44 0.51 -4.70
N GLU A 169 15.49 -0.36 -4.32
CA GLU A 169 15.81 -1.67 -3.74
C GLU A 169 16.62 -2.55 -4.71
N GLU A 170 16.27 -2.54 -6.01
CA GLU A 170 17.00 -3.26 -7.05
C GLU A 170 18.43 -2.71 -7.24
N LEU A 171 18.59 -1.38 -7.28
CA LEU A 171 19.92 -0.75 -7.36
C LEU A 171 20.77 -1.06 -6.11
N CYS A 172 20.17 -1.01 -4.92
CA CYS A 172 20.81 -1.42 -3.68
C CYS A 172 21.25 -2.89 -3.72
N TRP A 173 20.45 -3.77 -4.31
CA TRP A 173 20.81 -5.17 -4.52
C TRP A 173 21.98 -5.34 -5.50
N LEU A 174 21.97 -4.64 -6.63
CA LEU A 174 23.01 -4.71 -7.65
C LEU A 174 24.36 -4.19 -7.15
N ARG A 175 24.37 -3.22 -6.24
CA ARG A 175 25.59 -2.71 -5.58
C ARG A 175 26.22 -3.71 -4.60
N LYS A 176 25.49 -4.74 -4.14
CA LYS A 176 26.05 -5.76 -3.24
C LYS A 176 27.05 -6.64 -3.99
N SER A 177 28.14 -6.99 -3.30
CA SER A 177 29.11 -7.95 -3.85
C SER A 177 28.46 -9.33 -4.07
N PRO A 178 28.98 -10.16 -4.99
CA PRO A 178 28.44 -11.51 -5.22
C PRO A 178 28.35 -12.36 -3.94
N LYS A 179 29.31 -12.21 -3.03
CA LYS A 179 29.32 -12.91 -1.72
C LYS A 179 28.15 -12.46 -0.84
N GLN A 180 27.93 -11.14 -0.74
CA GLN A 180 26.81 -10.58 0.04
C GLN A 180 25.44 -10.98 -0.52
N ARG A 181 25.33 -11.10 -1.85
CA ARG A 181 24.10 -11.58 -2.50
C ARG A 181 23.79 -13.04 -2.13
N ARG A 182 24.79 -13.93 -2.25
CA ARG A 182 24.65 -15.36 -1.86
C ARG A 182 24.30 -15.54 -0.38
N GLU A 183 24.91 -14.76 0.51
CA GLU A 183 24.60 -14.81 1.95
C GLU A 183 23.16 -14.36 2.25
N ALA A 184 22.66 -13.34 1.55
CA ALA A 184 21.29 -12.86 1.70
C ALA A 184 20.27 -13.89 1.17
N GLU A 185 20.53 -14.49 0.01
CA GLU A 185 19.74 -15.58 -0.57
C GLU A 185 19.67 -16.80 0.35
N PHE A 186 20.81 -17.20 0.92
CA PHE A 186 20.87 -18.32 1.86
C PHE A 186 20.05 -18.06 3.15
N LYS A 187 20.14 -16.84 3.70
CA LYS A 187 19.35 -16.44 4.88
C LYS A 187 17.85 -16.48 4.60
N ASP A 188 17.42 -16.03 3.41
CA ASP A 188 16.01 -16.02 3.02
C ASP A 188 15.46 -17.42 2.81
N TRP A 189 16.22 -18.28 2.12
CA TRP A 189 15.89 -19.70 1.98
C TRP A 189 15.67 -20.36 3.35
N GLY A 190 16.56 -20.10 4.31
CA GLY A 190 16.42 -20.58 5.69
C GLY A 190 15.18 -20.04 6.42
N LYS A 191 14.79 -18.78 6.19
CA LYS A 191 13.54 -18.21 6.74
C LYS A 191 12.31 -18.86 6.08
N GLY A 192 12.35 -19.09 4.78
CA GLY A 192 11.30 -19.78 4.01
C GLY A 192 11.03 -21.19 4.52
N GLU A 193 12.07 -22.00 4.74
CA GLU A 193 11.88 -23.36 5.25
C GLU A 193 11.35 -23.40 6.68
N ARG A 194 11.83 -22.51 7.56
CA ARG A 194 11.28 -22.39 8.92
C ARG A 194 9.80 -22.05 8.92
N LYS A 195 9.34 -21.22 7.97
CA LYS A 195 7.92 -20.85 7.82
C LYS A 195 7.08 -22.04 7.33
N LYS A 196 7.57 -22.82 6.35
CA LYS A 196 6.91 -24.05 5.88
C LYS A 196 6.80 -25.10 6.97
N LEU A 197 7.88 -25.33 7.72
CA LEU A 197 7.90 -26.25 8.87
C LEU A 197 6.89 -25.85 9.96
N ARG A 198 6.77 -24.55 10.27
CA ARG A 198 5.74 -24.05 11.20
C ARG A 198 4.32 -24.24 10.67
N ALA A 199 4.09 -23.98 9.39
CA ALA A 199 2.79 -24.18 8.74
C ALA A 199 2.37 -25.66 8.76
N MET A 200 3.30 -26.59 8.47
CA MET A 200 3.05 -28.03 8.56
C MET A 200 2.74 -28.49 9.98
N ARG A 201 3.52 -28.04 10.98
CA ARG A 201 3.23 -28.35 12.41
C ARG A 201 1.86 -27.82 12.86
N GLY A 202 1.48 -26.62 12.44
CA GLY A 202 0.16 -26.04 12.75
C GLY A 202 -1.01 -26.71 12.01
N ALA A 203 -0.76 -27.39 10.89
CA ALA A 203 -1.76 -28.21 10.20
C ALA A 203 -1.94 -29.57 10.88
N ILE A 204 -0.84 -30.20 11.32
CA ILE A 204 -0.86 -31.47 12.06
C ILE A 204 -1.62 -31.32 13.39
N ASN A 205 -1.35 -30.25 14.16
CA ASN A 205 -2.04 -30.03 15.44
C ASN A 205 -3.54 -29.75 15.33
N ARG A 206 -4.03 -29.24 14.18
CA ARG A 206 -5.46 -29.01 13.97
C ARG A 206 -6.23 -30.30 13.64
N ASN A 207 -5.60 -31.24 12.94
CA ASN A 207 -6.21 -32.53 12.62
C ASN A 207 -6.20 -33.52 13.81
N SER A 208 -5.40 -33.27 14.84
CA SER A 208 -5.31 -34.13 16.03
C SER A 208 -6.32 -33.78 17.14
N GLY A 209 -7.05 -32.67 17.02
CA GLY A 209 -8.03 -32.19 18.01
C GLY A 209 -9.49 -32.52 17.69
N GLU A 210 -9.76 -33.22 16.58
CA GLU A 210 -11.10 -33.61 16.12
C GLU A 210 -11.40 -35.12 16.35
N LYS A 211 -10.76 -35.76 17.34
CA LYS A 211 -11.08 -37.13 17.73
C LYS A 211 -11.53 -37.23 19.18
#